data_AF-A0A414I662-F1
#
_entry.id   AF-A0A414I662-F1
#
_cell.length_a   1.000
_cell.length_b   1.000
_cell.length_c   1.000
_cell.angle_alpha   90.00
_cell.angle_beta   90.00
_cell.angle_gamma   90.00
#
_symmetry.space_group_name_H-M   'P 1'
#
loop_
_entity.id
_entity.type
_entity.pdbx_description
1 polymer ?
#
loop_
_entity_poly.entity_id
_entity_poly.type
_entity_poly.pdbx_seq_one_letter_code
_entity_poly.pdbx_strand_id
1 'polypeptide(L)' 'MKNPSPGVKNIITPTEAIDYFVLSRRKFYDLLKSDEQKNFLVFYKERKMIIRTAFARYLEAHPDLRRQC' A
#
# COMPACT_ATOMS: atom_id res chain seq x y z
N MET A 1 -13.56 -15.74 12.90
CA MET A 1 -12.93 -16.15 11.62
C MET A 1 -11.64 -15.35 11.45
N LYS A 2 -10.49 -16.02 11.42
CA LYS A 2 -9.19 -15.36 11.28
C LYS A 2 -9.02 -15.02 9.81
N ASN A 3 -9.21 -13.75 9.43
CA ASN A 3 -9.02 -13.31 8.05
C ASN A 3 -7.61 -13.74 7.59
N PRO A 4 -7.46 -14.32 6.40
CA PRO A 4 -6.19 -14.85 5.93
C PRO A 4 -5.12 -13.76 5.98
N SER A 5 -3.96 -14.10 6.55
CA SER A 5 -2.89 -13.13 6.81
C SER A 5 -2.48 -12.41 5.51
N PRO A 6 -2.24 -11.09 5.56
CA PRO A 6 -1.89 -10.30 4.37
C PRO A 6 -0.58 -10.75 3.70
N GLY A 7 0.25 -11.57 4.38
CA GLY A 7 1.47 -12.15 3.81
C GLY A 7 1.24 -13.17 2.68
N VAL A 8 0.04 -13.77 2.59
CA VAL A 8 -0.31 -14.74 1.53
C VAL A 8 -0.95 -14.06 0.32
N LYS A 9 -1.46 -12.83 0.47
CA LYS A 9 -2.17 -12.10 -0.59
C LYS A 9 -1.21 -11.19 -1.35
N ASN A 10 -1.25 -11.28 -2.68
CA ASN A 10 -0.52 -10.35 -3.55
C ASN A 10 -1.22 -8.99 -3.66
N ILE A 11 -2.52 -8.95 -3.38
CA ILE A 11 -3.32 -7.73 -3.41
C ILE A 11 -3.94 -7.52 -2.03
N ILE A 12 -3.68 -6.37 -1.42
CA ILE A 12 -4.12 -5.98 -0.08
C ILE A 12 -4.92 -4.68 -0.15
N THR A 13 -5.75 -4.43 0.85
CA THR A 13 -6.48 -3.17 0.97
C THR A 13 -5.56 -2.01 1.38
N PRO A 14 -5.94 -0.75 1.14
CA PRO A 14 -5.21 0.43 1.61
C PRO A 14 -4.89 0.38 3.10
N THR A 15 -5.85 -0.04 3.94
CA THR A 15 -5.67 -0.18 5.39
C THR A 15 -4.65 -1.26 5.73
N GLU A 16 -4.76 -2.44 5.11
CA GLU A 16 -3.77 -3.52 5.29
C GLU A 16 -2.37 -3.09 4.85
N ALA A 17 -2.23 -2.29 3.79
CA ALA A 17 -0.95 -1.76 3.35
C ALA A 17 -0.33 -0.80 4.37
N ILE A 18 -1.13 0.10 4.95
CA ILE A 18 -0.68 1.01 6.00
C ILE A 18 -0.14 0.24 7.21
N ASP A 19 -0.89 -0.77 7.66
CA ASP A 19 -0.52 -1.55 8.84
C ASP A 19 0.70 -2.46 8.56
N TYR A 20 0.78 -3.07 7.37
CA TYR A 20 1.87 -3.96 6.98
C TYR A 20 3.19 -3.22 6.75
N PHE A 21 3.16 -2.06 6.07
CA PHE A 21 4.36 -1.27 5.77
C PHE A 21 4.65 -0.17 6.81
N VAL A 22 3.86 -0.12 7.89
CA VAL A 22 3.99 0.84 9.00
C VAL A 22 4.07 2.29 8.51
N LEU A 23 3.12 2.66 7.65
CA LEU A 23 3.08 3.98 7.02
C LEU A 23 2.26 4.99 7.81
N SER A 24 2.54 6.27 7.60
CA SER A 24 1.64 7.33 8.04
C SER A 24 0.40 7.35 7.14
N ARG A 25 -0.80 7.23 7.74
CA ARG A 25 -2.08 7.30 7.02
C ARG A 25 -2.18 8.54 6.14
N ARG A 26 -1.77 9.71 6.65
CA ARG A 26 -1.83 10.97 5.92
C ARG A 26 -0.97 10.93 4.66
N LYS A 27 0.33 10.65 4.81
CA LYS A 27 1.27 10.53 3.69
C LYS A 27 0.80 9.50 2.66
N PHE A 28 0.25 8.38 3.13
CA PHE A 28 -0.24 7.33 2.24
C PHE A 28 -1.46 7.76 1.41
N TYR A 29 -2.44 8.43 2.01
CA TYR A 29 -3.59 8.94 1.24
C TYR A 29 -3.22 10.11 0.34
N ASP A 30 -2.21 10.92 0.69
CA ASP A 30 -1.68 11.95 -0.19
C ASP A 30 -0.94 11.34 -1.39
N LEU A 31 -0.19 10.25 -1.17
CA LEU A 31 0.39 9.44 -2.25
C LEU A 31 -0.70 8.86 -3.16
N LEU A 32 -1.84 8.44 -2.61
CA LEU A 32 -3.02 7.97 -3.37
C LEU A 32 -3.81 9.08 -4.09
N LYS A 33 -3.29 10.32 -4.11
CA LYS A 33 -3.76 11.41 -4.97
C LYS A 33 -2.73 11.76 -6.05
N SER A 34 -1.50 11.28 -5.93
CA SER A 34 -0.42 11.50 -6.90
C SER A 34 -0.56 10.54 -8.10
N ASP A 35 -0.04 10.93 -9.26
CA ASP A 35 0.01 10.06 -10.44
C ASP A 35 0.91 8.83 -10.27
N GLU A 36 1.84 8.86 -9.30
CA GLU A 36 2.79 7.76 -9.03
C GLU A 36 2.13 6.47 -8.53
N GLN A 37 0.89 6.58 -8.04
CA GLN A 37 0.10 5.45 -7.54
C GLN A 37 -0.20 4.38 -8.60
N LYS A 38 -0.15 4.73 -9.90
CA LYS A 38 -0.56 3.83 -11.01
C LYS A 38 0.27 2.53 -11.06
N ASN A 39 1.47 2.53 -10.48
CA ASN A 39 2.37 1.38 -10.50
C ASN A 39 1.99 0.27 -9.51
N PHE A 40 1.23 0.61 -8.46
CA PHE A 40 0.88 -0.34 -7.38
C PHE A 40 -0.59 -0.28 -6.95
N LEU A 41 -1.38 0.65 -7.48
CA LEU A 41 -2.82 0.79 -7.24
C LEU A 41 -3.61 0.07 -8.32
N VAL A 42 -4.54 -0.78 -7.91
CA VAL A 42 -5.48 -1.49 -8.77
C VAL A 42 -6.90 -1.20 -8.30
N PHE A 43 -7.83 -1.11 -9.24
CA PHE A 43 -9.25 -0.98 -8.95
C PHE A 43 -9.93 -2.34 -9.08
N TYR A 44 -10.54 -2.81 -8.00
CA TYR A 44 -11.45 -3.95 -8.04
C TYR A 44 -12.88 -3.43 -7.86
N LYS A 45 -13.63 -3.40 -8.96
CA LYS A 45 -14.90 -2.65 -9.06
C LYS A 45 -14.66 -1.19 -8.66
N GLU A 46 -15.22 -0.74 -7.55
CA GLU A 46 -15.09 0.63 -7.03
C GLU A 46 -14.05 0.73 -5.90
N ARG A 47 -13.43 -0.39 -5.51
CA ARG A 47 -12.49 -0.42 -4.38
C ARG A 47 -11.06 -0.26 -4.86
N LYS A 48 -10.37 0.70 -4.26
CA LYS A 48 -8.91 0.83 -4.35
C LYS A 48 -8.24 -0.34 -3.65
N MET A 49 -7.34 -1.02 -4.34
CA MET A 49 -6.53 -2.13 -3.83
C MET A 49 -5.06 -1.90 -4.17
N ILE A 50 -4.17 -2.43 -3.35
CA ILE A 50 -2.72 -2.25 -3.46
C ILE A 50 -2.07 -3.58 -3.81
N ILE A 51 -1.26 -3.59 -4.86
CA ILE A 51 -0.38 -4.72 -5.16
C ILE A 51 0.79 -4.65 -4.18
N ARG A 52 0.86 -5.61 -3.25
CA ARG A 52 1.84 -5.63 -2.16
C ARG A 52 3.28 -5.60 -2.68
N THR A 53 3.60 -6.40 -3.69
CA THR A 53 4.95 -6.54 -4.25
C THR A 53 5.40 -5.29 -5.01
N ALA A 54 4.51 -4.70 -5.83
CA ALA A 54 4.81 -3.47 -6.54
C ALA A 54 5.01 -2.30 -5.57
N PHE A 55 4.18 -2.22 -4.53
CA PHE A 55 4.31 -1.19 -3.52
C PHE A 55 5.58 -1.35 -2.67
N ALA A 56 5.99 -2.59 -2.36
CA ALA A 56 7.26 -2.86 -1.67
C ALA A 56 8.46 -2.34 -2.48
N ARG A 57 8.51 -2.61 -3.79
CA ARG A 57 9.55 -2.08 -4.70
C ARG A 57 9.53 -0.56 -4.77
N TYR A 58 8.35 0.05 -4.80
CA TYR A 58 8.20 1.50 -4.78
C TYR A 58 8.78 2.09 -3.47
N LEU A 59 8.52 1.48 -2.32
CA LEU A 59 9.08 1.92 -1.04
C LEU A 59 10.59 1.71 -0.92
N GLU A 60 11.19 0.79 -1.66
CA GLU A 60 12.66 0.66 -1.76
C GLU A 60 13.26 1.85 -2.51
N ALA A 61 12.57 2.36 -3.54
CA ALA A 61 12.99 3.55 -4.27
C ALA A 61 12.70 4.87 -3.51
N HIS A 62 11.75 4.86 -2.58
CA HIS A 62 11.30 6.04 -1.83
C HIS A 62 11.31 5.80 -0.31
N PRO A 63 12.50 5.72 0.33
CA PRO A 63 12.61 5.47 1.76
C PRO A 63 11.95 6.56 2.63
N ASP A 64 11.80 7.79 2.13
CA ASP A 64 11.20 8.95 2.83
C ASP A 64 9.72 8.77 3.21
N LEU A 65 9.06 7.80 2.58
CA LEU A 65 7.68 7.44 2.85
C LEU A 65 7.53 6.51 4.05
N ARG A 66 8.59 5.73 4.37
CA ARG A 66 8.61 4.93 5.60
C ARG A 66 8.72 5.88 6.79
N ARG A 67 8.11 5.50 7.92
CA ARG A 67 8.37 6.21 9.18
C ARG A 67 9.86 6.06 9.50
N GLN A 68 10.62 7.14 9.37
CA GLN A 68 11.84 7.32 10.17
C GLN A 68 11.35 7.52 11.60
N CYS A 69 11.51 6.47 12.40
CA CYS A 69 11.56 6.61 13.85
C CYS A 69 12.89 7.24 14.23
#